data_AF-A0A3D0WWW6-F1
#
_entry.id   AF-A0A3D0WWW6-F1
#
_cell.length_a   1.000
_cell.length_b   1.000
_cell.length_c   1.000
_cell.angle_alpha   90.00
_cell.angle_beta   90.00
_cell.angle_gamma   90.00
#
_symmetry.space_group_name_H-M   'P 1'
#
loop_
_entity.id
_entity.type
_entity.pdbx_description
1 polymer ?
#
loop_
_entity_poly.entity_id
_entity_poly.type
_entity_poly.pdbx_seq_one_letter_code
_entity_poly.pdbx_strand_id
1 'polypeptide(L)' 'MEGRVPERTYESVIQFIKREILCGRLQPGQKLPPERNLAESLMVGRNSVREALRTLEILGVIESAQG' A
#
# COMPACT_ATOMS: atom_id res chain seq x y z
N MET A 1 0.93 0.48 30.15
CA MET A 1 0.10 0.65 28.95
C MET A 1 1.03 1.20 27.89
N GLU A 2 1.60 0.31 27.07
CA GLU A 2 2.54 0.70 26.01
C GLU A 2 1.79 1.62 25.04
N GLY A 3 2.13 2.90 25.03
CA GLY A 3 1.61 3.84 24.06
C GLY A 3 2.02 3.34 22.69
N ARG A 4 1.08 2.75 21.93
CA ARG A 4 1.33 2.38 20.55
C ARG A 4 1.52 3.68 19.77
N VAL A 5 2.78 4.10 19.64
CA VAL A 5 3.20 4.97 18.54
C VAL A 5 2.56 4.38 17.29
N PRO A 6 1.76 5.12 16.50
CA PRO A 6 1.22 4.57 15.28
C PRO A 6 2.44 4.23 14.41
N GLU A 7 2.80 2.94 14.34
CA GLU A 7 3.85 2.46 13.45
C GLU A 7 3.43 2.81 12.03
N ARG A 8 3.92 3.97 11.59
CA ARG A 8 4.13 4.42 10.21
C ARG A 8 2.99 4.02 9.28
N THR A 9 2.00 4.90 9.15
CA THR A 9 0.80 4.73 8.32
C THR A 9 1.07 4.28 6.88
N TYR A 10 2.22 4.63 6.28
CA TYR A 10 2.61 4.15 4.95
C TYR A 10 3.18 2.72 4.96
N GLU A 11 3.84 2.28 6.05
CA GLU A 11 4.35 0.91 6.18
C GLU A 11 3.21 -0.10 6.21
N SER A 12 2.08 0.25 6.83
CA SER A 12 0.87 -0.58 6.81
C SER A 12 0.39 -0.88 5.38
N VAL A 13 0.49 0.09 4.48
CA VAL A 13 0.12 -0.07 3.06
C VAL A 13 1.13 -0.96 2.34
N ILE A 14 2.43 -0.80 2.61
CA ILE A 14 3.49 -1.67 2.07
C ILE A 14 3.27 -3.12 2.51
N GLN A 15 3.01 -3.35 3.81
CA GLN A 15 2.79 -4.69 4.35
C GLN A 15 1.53 -5.32 3.78
N PHE A 16 0.46 -4.55 3.61
CA PHE A 16 -0.75 -5.01 2.93
C PHE A 16 -0.43 -5.51 1.53
N ILE A 17 0.20 -4.70 0.69
CA ILE A 17 0.50 -5.09 -0.70
C ILE A 17 1.41 -6.32 -0.76
N LYS A 18 2.46 -6.37 0.07
CA LYS A 18 3.33 -7.55 0.19
C LYS A 18 2.54 -8.81 0.54
N ARG A 19 1.64 -8.71 1.52
CA ARG A 19 0.80 -9.84 1.95
C ARG A 19 -0.14 -10.30 0.84
N GLU A 20 -0.77 -9.38 0.13
CA GLU A 20 -1.66 -9.72 -0.98
C GLU A 20 -0.91 -10.44 -2.11
N ILE A 21 0.32 -10.02 -2.42
CA ILE A 21 1.21 -10.71 -3.39
C ILE A 21 1.58 -12.11 -2.87
N LEU A 22 2.04 -12.22 -1.63
CA LEU A 22 2.45 -13.50 -1.02
C LEU A 22 1.29 -14.49 -0.92
N CYS A 23 0.06 -13.99 -0.71
CA CYS A 23 -1.15 -14.81 -0.72
C CYS A 23 -1.67 -15.13 -2.13
N GLY A 24 -1.04 -14.62 -3.20
CA GLY A 24 -1.48 -14.80 -4.59
C GLY A 24 -2.77 -14.05 -4.95
N ARG A 25 -3.24 -13.13 -4.09
CA ARG A 25 -4.43 -12.29 -4.33
C ARG A 25 -4.12 -11.11 -5.26
N LEU A 26 -2.89 -10.61 -5.23
CA LEU A 26 -2.37 -9.70 -6.24
C LEU A 26 -1.34 -10.45 -7.10
N GLN A 27 -1.59 -10.46 -8.41
CA GLN A 27 -0.68 -11.07 -9.40
C GLN A 27 0.00 -9.98 -10.24
N PRO A 28 1.19 -10.25 -10.80
CA PRO A 28 1.84 -9.32 -11.73
C PRO A 28 0.89 -8.91 -12.87
N GLY A 29 0.86 -7.61 -13.18
CA GLY A 29 -0.03 -7.03 -14.18
C GLY A 29 -1.47 -6.77 -13.71
N GLN A 30 -1.85 -7.19 -12.49
CA GLN A 30 -3.14 -6.79 -11.93
C GLN A 30 -3.09 -5.35 -11.41
N LYS A 31 -4.21 -4.65 -11.59
CA LYS A 31 -4.39 -3.30 -11.08
C LYS A 31 -4.58 -3.34 -9.56
N LEU A 32 -3.87 -2.46 -8.86
CA LEU A 32 -4.13 -2.21 -7.45
C LEU A 32 -5.50 -1.53 -7.25
N PRO A 33 -6.12 -1.69 -6.07
CA PRO A 33 -7.25 -0.86 -5.69
C PRO A 33 -6.88 0.64 -5.75
N PRO A 34 -7.83 1.53 -6.07
CA PRO A 34 -7.59 2.97 -6.07
C PRO A 34 -7.07 3.47 -4.72
N GLU A 35 -6.27 4.54 -4.72
CA GLU A 35 -5.69 5.12 -3.49
C GLU A 35 -6.73 5.39 -2.40
N ARG A 36 -7.91 5.90 -2.80
CA ARG A 36 -9.02 6.17 -1.87
C ARG A 36 -9.51 4.90 -1.16
N ASN A 37 -9.60 3.80 -1.90
CA ASN A 37 -10.08 2.52 -1.37
C ASN A 37 -9.04 1.93 -0.42
N LEU A 38 -7.74 2.06 -0.74
CA LEU A 38 -6.65 1.64 0.15
C LEU A 38 -6.65 2.46 1.45
N ALA A 39 -6.83 3.78 1.34
CA ALA A 39 -6.89 4.68 2.49
C ALA A 39 -8.06 4.31 3.43
N GLU A 40 -9.24 4.11 2.87
CA GLU A 40 -10.44 3.71 3.63
C GLU A 40 -10.29 2.31 4.25
N SER A 41 -9.83 1.32 3.46
CA SER A 41 -9.72 -0.08 3.91
C SER A 41 -8.67 -0.28 5.00
N LEU A 42 -7.59 0.51 4.95
CA LEU A 42 -6.49 0.42 5.91
C LEU A 42 -6.61 1.47 7.03
N MET A 43 -7.65 2.32 7.00
CA MET A 43 -7.86 3.43 7.93
C MET A 43 -6.63 4.35 8.04
N VAL A 44 -6.02 4.68 6.89
CA VAL A 44 -4.83 5.53 6.79
C VAL A 44 -5.11 6.79 5.97
N GLY A 45 -4.28 7.82 6.14
CA GLY A 45 -4.38 9.02 5.32
C GLY A 45 -3.96 8.79 3.86
N ARG A 46 -4.60 9.49 2.90
CA ARG A 46 -4.26 9.42 1.47
C ARG A 46 -2.78 9.74 1.18
N ASN A 47 -2.18 10.66 1.94
CA ASN A 47 -0.75 10.99 1.79
C ASN A 47 0.14 9.79 2.10
N SER A 48 -0.18 9.02 3.15
CA SER A 48 0.56 7.82 3.50
C SER A 48 0.40 6.70 2.47
N VAL A 49 -0.78 6.57 1.85
CA VAL A 49 -0.97 5.66 0.70
C VAL A 49 -0.06 6.06 -0.45
N ARG A 50 -0.05 7.36 -0.82
CA ARG A 50 0.80 7.86 -1.90
C ARG A 50 2.28 7.64 -1.65
N GLU A 51 2.74 7.88 -0.43
CA GLU A 51 4.13 7.61 -0.03
C GLU A 51 4.46 6.13 -0.17
N ALA A 52 3.60 5.24 0.32
CA ALA A 52 3.78 3.80 0.21
C ALA A 52 3.84 3.32 -1.24
N LEU A 53 2.89 3.76 -2.08
CA LEU A 53 2.85 3.39 -3.50
C LEU A 53 4.09 3.92 -4.23
N ARG A 54 4.51 5.16 -3.98
CA ARG A 54 5.76 5.71 -4.53
C ARG A 54 6.98 4.89 -4.10
N THR A 55 7.07 4.47 -2.83
CA THR A 55 8.16 3.60 -2.37
C THR A 55 8.15 2.27 -3.11
N LEU A 56 6.99 1.64 -3.26
CA LEU A 56 6.87 0.37 -3.99
C LEU A 56 7.21 0.51 -5.48
N GLU A 57 6.88 1.65 -6.09
CA GLU A 57 7.23 1.97 -7.47
C GLU A 57 8.75 2.14 -7.65
N ILE A 58 9.39 2.90 -6.76
CA ILE A 58 10.86 3.06 -6.75
C ILE A 58 11.57 1.71 -6.59
N LEU A 59 11.00 0.80 -5.80
CA LEU A 59 11.52 -0.55 -5.60
C LEU A 59 11.21 -1.50 -6.77
N GLY A 60 10.46 -1.06 -7.79
CA GLY A 60 10.06 -1.88 -8.93
C GLY A 60 9.04 -2.96 -8.61
N VAL A 61 8.34 -2.87 -7.48
CA VAL A 61 7.30 -3.83 -7.07
C VAL A 61 5.99 -3.56 -7.80
N ILE A 62 5.72 -2.29 -8.09
CA ILE A 62 4.52 -1.84 -8.81
C ILE A 62 4.93 -0.80 -9.85
N GLU A 63 4.05 -0.53 -10.80
CA GLU A 63 4.22 0.52 -11.80
C GLU A 63 2.95 1.39 -11.86
N SER A 64 3.12 2.70 -12.07
CA SER A 64 1.99 3.57 -12.37
C SER A 64 1.56 3.38 -13.83
N ALA A 65 0.38 2.78 -14.02
CA ALA A 65 -0.27 2.78 -15.32
C ALA A 65 -1.08 4.08 -15.47
N GLN A 66 -0.61 5.01 -16.30
CA GLN A 66 -1.46 6.12 -16.76
C GLN A 66 -2.50 5.57 -17.72
N GLY A 67 -3.77 5.83 -17.42
CA GLY A 67 -4.93 5.52 -18.24
C GLY A 67 -6.03 6.54 -17.98
#